data_AF-A0A3D4KAS4-F1
#
_entry.id   AF-A0A3D4KAS4-F1
#
_cell.length_a   1.000
_cell.length_b   1.000
_cell.length_c   1.000
_cell.angle_alpha   90.00
_cell.angle_beta   90.00
_cell.angle_gamma   90.00
#
_symmetry.space_group_name_H-M   'P 1'
#
loop_
_entity.id
_entity.type
_entity.pdbx_description
1 polymer ?
#
loop_
_entity_poly.entity_id
_entity_poly.type
_entity_poly.pdbx_seq_one_letter_code
_entity_poly.pdbx_strand_id
1 'polypeptide(L)'
;MLPITEIISGGIKIIDKIIPDAEAKEKAQKEFELELLRTLQNTDNQQAEINKAEAQHQNIFVAGWRPFIGWVCGAAFCWQYILYPILSWAIAFRYPDIKLPNINTDNIFELTMAMLGLGGLRTFEKVKLRK
;
A
#
# COMPACT_ATOMS: atom_id res chain seq x y z
N MET A 1 3.54 -10.25 -14.06
CA MET A 1 3.76 -11.06 -12.85
C MET A 1 2.56 -11.97 -12.70
N LEU A 2 2.76 -13.28 -12.61
CA LEU A 2 1.65 -14.19 -12.31
C LEU A 2 1.11 -13.81 -10.92
N PRO A 3 -0.21 -13.62 -10.76
CA PRO A 3 -0.77 -13.36 -9.45
C PRO A 3 -0.39 -14.52 -8.52
N ILE A 4 -0.04 -14.23 -7.27
CA ILE A 4 0.42 -15.24 -6.29
C ILE A 4 -0.56 -16.43 -6.21
N THR A 5 -1.84 -16.19 -6.45
CA THR A 5 -2.88 -17.22 -6.58
C THR A 5 -2.66 -18.22 -7.73
N GLU A 6 -2.11 -17.79 -8.87
CA GLU A 6 -1.75 -18.68 -9.98
C GLU A 6 -0.49 -19.51 -9.68
N ILE A 7 0.48 -18.95 -8.94
CA ILE A 7 1.66 -19.70 -8.49
C ILE A 7 1.25 -20.75 -7.46
N ILE A 8 0.39 -20.39 -6.51
CA ILE A 8 -0.16 -21.31 -5.51
C ILE A 8 -0.99 -22.42 -6.18
N SER A 9 -1.91 -22.06 -7.07
CA SER A 9 -2.76 -23.06 -7.75
C SER A 9 -1.98 -23.93 -8.73
N GLY A 10 -0.91 -23.40 -9.36
CA GLY A 10 0.04 -24.16 -10.15
C GLY A 10 0.84 -25.14 -9.30
N GLY A 11 1.39 -24.69 -8.17
CA GLY A 11 2.14 -25.52 -7.21
C GLY A 11 1.30 -26.65 -6.63
N ILE A 12 0.06 -26.35 -6.21
CA ILE A 12 -0.90 -27.35 -5.70
C ILE A 12 -1.23 -28.39 -6.77
N LYS A 13 -1.44 -27.98 -8.04
CA LYS A 13 -1.69 -28.93 -9.14
C LYS A 13 -0.51 -29.87 -9.42
N ILE A 14 0.71 -29.40 -9.23
CA ILE A 14 1.93 -30.22 -9.39
C ILE A 14 2.03 -31.22 -8.24
N ILE A 15 1.77 -30.79 -7.00
CA ILE A 15 1.71 -31.65 -5.81
C ILE A 15 0.64 -32.75 -6.00
N ASP A 16 -0.54 -32.38 -6.49
CA ASP A 16 -1.65 -33.29 -6.78
C ASP A 16 -1.34 -34.36 -7.82
N LYS A 17 -0.43 -34.08 -8.76
CA LYS A 17 -0.07 -35.01 -9.85
C LYS A 17 1.07 -35.95 -9.46
N ILE A 18 1.88 -35.58 -8.47
CA ILE A 18 3.11 -36.30 -8.10
C ILE A 18 2.92 -37.13 -6.82
N ILE A 19 2.03 -36.73 -5.90
CA ILE A 19 1.85 -37.40 -4.61
C ILE A 19 0.49 -38.14 -4.59
N PRO A 20 0.47 -39.48 -4.64
CA PRO A 20 -0.77 -40.28 -4.66
C PRO A 20 -1.40 -40.50 -3.27
N ASP A 21 -0.67 -40.27 -2.17
CA ASP A 21 -1.13 -40.55 -0.80
C ASP A 21 -1.71 -39.29 -0.11
N ALA A 22 -2.88 -39.42 0.52
CA ALA A 22 -3.67 -38.30 1.04
C ALA A 22 -2.98 -37.58 2.22
N GLU A 23 -2.35 -38.32 3.14
CA GLU A 23 -1.61 -37.74 4.27
C GLU A 23 -0.33 -37.05 3.80
N ALA A 24 0.41 -37.66 2.87
CA ALA A 24 1.62 -37.06 2.31
C ALA A 24 1.31 -35.78 1.53
N LYS A 25 0.16 -35.74 0.84
CA LYS A 25 -0.36 -34.58 0.13
C LYS A 25 -0.72 -33.43 1.07
N GLU A 26 -1.47 -33.70 2.15
CA GLU A 26 -1.81 -32.67 3.13
C GLU A 26 -0.56 -32.07 3.79
N LYS A 27 0.43 -32.92 4.10
CA LYS A 27 1.72 -32.47 4.64
C LYS A 27 2.48 -31.58 3.66
N ALA A 28 2.57 -31.98 2.38
CA ALA A 28 3.24 -31.19 1.35
C ALA A 28 2.54 -29.84 1.09
N GLN A 29 1.20 -29.80 1.13
CA GLN A 29 0.43 -28.56 1.02
C GLN A 29 0.72 -27.62 2.19
N LYS A 30 0.73 -28.12 3.43
CA LYS A 30 1.07 -27.32 4.62
C LYS A 30 2.50 -26.80 4.58
N GLU A 31 3.47 -27.63 4.18
CA GLU A 31 4.87 -27.21 4.03
C GLU A 31 5.00 -26.12 2.96
N PHE A 32 4.32 -26.26 1.83
CA PHE A 32 4.31 -25.26 0.78
C PHE A 32 3.68 -23.92 1.23
N GLU A 33 2.55 -23.95 1.94
CA GLU A 33 1.94 -22.74 2.52
C GLU A 33 2.87 -22.06 3.52
N LEU A 34 3.54 -22.84 4.36
CA LEU A 34 4.46 -22.32 5.39
C LEU A 34 5.70 -21.71 4.75
N GLU A 35 6.24 -22.31 3.70
CA GLU A 35 7.36 -21.76 2.93
C GLU A 35 6.98 -20.49 2.15
N LEU A 36 5.76 -20.44 1.62
CA LEU A 36 5.23 -19.24 1.01
C LEU A 36 5.13 -18.09 2.03
N LEU A 37 4.56 -18.34 3.21
CA LEU A 37 4.48 -17.33 4.28
C LEU A 37 5.85 -16.83 4.71
N ARG A 38 6.84 -17.74 4.84
CA ARG A 38 8.24 -17.36 5.13
C ARG A 38 8.83 -16.49 4.02
N THR A 39 8.57 -16.80 2.76
CA THR A 39 9.06 -16.03 1.62
C THR A 39 8.47 -14.62 1.59
N LEU A 40 7.16 -14.50 1.86
CA LEU A 40 6.48 -13.20 1.96
C LEU A 40 7.06 -12.36 3.10
N GLN A 41 7.18 -12.95 4.29
CA GLN A 41 7.76 -12.29 5.45
C GLN A 41 9.22 -11.84 5.19
N ASN A 42 10.02 -12.68 4.54
CA ASN A 42 11.39 -12.33 4.17
C ASN A 42 11.44 -11.17 3.17
N THR A 43 10.53 -11.14 2.20
CA THR A 43 10.44 -10.04 1.23
C THR A 43 10.10 -8.72 1.92
N ASP A 44 9.13 -8.74 2.84
CA ASP A 44 8.73 -7.55 3.61
C ASP A 44 9.89 -7.06 4.49
N ASN A 45 10.61 -7.98 5.14
CA ASN A 45 11.80 -7.67 5.93
C ASN A 45 12.92 -7.05 5.07
N GLN A 46 13.17 -7.59 3.88
CA GLN A 46 14.14 -7.03 2.94
C GLN A 46 13.76 -5.61 2.50
N GLN A 47 12.47 -5.37 2.23
CA GLN A 47 11.99 -4.03 1.91
C GLN A 47 12.17 -3.07 3.08
N ALA A 48 11.94 -3.51 4.32
CA ALA A 48 12.14 -2.72 5.52
C ALA A 48 13.63 -2.36 5.75
N GLU A 49 14.54 -3.31 5.52
CA GLU A 49 15.99 -3.10 5.57
C GLU A 49 16.44 -2.07 4.52
N ILE A 50 15.97 -2.19 3.27
CA ILE A 50 16.24 -1.20 2.21
C ILE A 50 15.75 0.18 2.64
N ASN A 51 14.52 0.30 3.12
CA ASN A 51 13.96 1.58 3.55
C ASN A 51 14.76 2.20 4.70
N LYS A 52 15.26 1.39 5.63
CA LYS A 52 16.12 1.82 6.72
C LYS A 52 17.48 2.31 6.23
N ALA A 53 18.09 1.58 5.28
CA ALA A 53 19.34 1.98 4.66
C ALA A 53 19.19 3.28 3.86
N GLU A 54 18.11 3.42 3.09
CA GLU A 54 17.77 4.65 2.37
C GLU A 54 17.58 5.83 3.33
N ALA A 55 16.86 5.63 4.44
CA ALA A 55 16.64 6.66 5.44
C ALA A 55 17.93 7.10 6.16
N GLN A 56 18.93 6.23 6.25
CA GLN A 56 20.25 6.53 6.83
C GLN A 56 21.25 7.07 5.81
N HIS A 57 20.88 7.11 4.53
CA HIS A 57 21.77 7.52 3.46
C HIS A 57 22.13 9.01 3.58
N GLN A 58 23.41 9.36 3.38
CA GLN A 58 23.92 10.74 3.51
C GLN A 58 23.28 11.72 2.52
N ASN A 59 22.87 11.23 1.35
CA ASN A 59 22.20 12.03 0.33
C ASN A 59 20.73 12.32 0.71
N ILE A 60 20.40 13.59 0.87
CA ILE A 60 19.05 14.11 1.17
C ILE A 60 18.03 13.69 0.12
N PHE A 61 18.41 13.51 -1.14
CA PHE A 61 17.48 13.04 -2.17
C PHE A 61 17.09 11.56 -1.97
N VAL A 62 17.98 10.75 -1.38
CA VAL A 62 17.74 9.32 -1.10
C VAL A 62 17.01 9.14 0.24
N ALA A 63 17.44 9.83 1.29
CA ALA A 63 16.78 9.74 2.60
C ALA A 63 15.48 10.55 2.69
N GLY A 64 15.36 11.62 1.90
CA GLY A 64 14.33 12.63 2.06
C GLY A 64 13.10 12.46 1.19
N TRP A 65 13.11 11.60 0.18
CA TRP A 65 11.95 11.47 -0.74
C TRP A 65 10.69 11.00 0.00
N ARG A 66 10.81 10.04 0.93
CA ARG A 66 9.70 9.55 1.76
C ARG A 66 9.15 10.67 2.66
N PRO A 67 9.97 11.35 3.50
CA PRO A 67 9.51 12.53 4.24
C PRO A 67 8.87 13.60 3.36
N PHE A 68 9.47 13.91 2.20
CA PHE A 68 8.99 14.95 1.29
C PHE A 68 7.55 14.69 0.84
N ILE A 69 7.25 13.47 0.38
CA ILE A 69 5.88 13.12 -0.02
C ILE A 69 4.93 13.22 1.20
N GLY A 70 5.38 12.77 2.38
CA GLY A 70 4.61 12.91 3.62
C GLY A 70 4.26 14.37 3.95
N TRP A 71 5.21 15.29 3.81
CA TRP A 71 4.98 16.72 4.01
C TRP A 71 4.03 17.31 2.96
N VAL A 72 4.13 16.89 1.69
CA VAL A 72 3.22 17.34 0.64
C VAL A 72 1.79 16.88 0.93
N CYS A 73 1.58 15.61 1.29
CA CYS A 73 0.27 15.09 1.68
C CYS A 73 -0.27 15.81 2.92
N GLY A 74 0.57 16.00 3.95
CA GLY A 74 0.19 16.72 5.18
C GLY A 74 -0.20 18.18 4.92
N ALA A 75 0.56 18.89 4.09
CA ALA A 75 0.26 20.26 3.69
C ALA A 75 -1.05 20.35 2.89
N ALA A 76 -1.30 19.38 1.99
CA ALA A 76 -2.54 19.34 1.24
C ALA A 76 -3.76 19.06 2.13
N PHE A 77 -3.64 18.17 3.12
CA PHE A 77 -4.70 17.96 4.11
C PHE A 77 -4.92 19.19 4.98
N CYS A 78 -3.86 19.89 5.39
CA CYS A 78 -3.96 21.15 6.11
C CYS A 78 -4.71 22.21 5.27
N TRP A 79 -4.38 22.32 3.97
CA TRP A 79 -5.11 23.21 3.06
C TRP A 79 -6.59 22.84 2.98
N GLN A 80 -6.91 21.58 2.65
CA GLN A 80 -8.28 21.18 2.36
C GLN A 80 -9.18 21.18 3.60
N TYR A 81 -8.67 20.75 4.75
CA TYR A 81 -9.49 20.54 5.95
C TYR A 81 -9.44 21.68 6.97
N ILE A 82 -8.39 22.50 6.96
CA ILE A 82 -8.22 23.60 7.93
C ILE A 82 -8.30 24.95 7.22
N LEU A 83 -7.41 25.21 6.27
CA LEU A 83 -7.31 26.53 5.65
C LEU A 83 -8.50 26.85 4.75
N TYR A 84 -8.92 25.91 3.91
CA TYR A 84 -10.02 26.09 2.97
C TYR A 84 -11.33 26.51 3.67
N PRO A 85 -11.85 25.84 4.72
CA PRO A 85 -13.08 26.28 5.39
C PRO A 85 -12.92 27.62 6.12
N ILE A 86 -11.78 27.85 6.80
CA ILE A 86 -11.52 29.10 7.52
C ILE A 86 -11.46 30.28 6.54
N LEU A 87 -10.73 30.13 5.44
CA LEU A 87 -10.61 31.15 4.40
C LEU A 87 -11.93 31.33 3.64
N SER A 88 -12.67 30.26 3.36
CA SER A 88 -13.98 30.35 2.71
C SER A 88 -14.95 31.17 3.56
N TRP A 89 -14.97 30.94 4.87
CA TRP A 89 -15.76 31.74 5.80
C TRP A 89 -15.29 33.20 5.83
N ALA A 90 -13.99 33.45 5.94
CA ALA A 90 -13.43 34.80 6.00
C ALA A 90 -13.67 35.61 4.71
N ILE A 91 -13.55 34.97 3.54
CA ILE A 91 -13.71 35.60 2.22
C ILE A 91 -15.20 35.82 1.90
N ALA A 92 -16.11 34.96 2.36
CA ALA A 92 -17.55 35.14 2.15
C ALA A 92 -18.08 36.49 2.66
N PHE A 93 -17.44 37.09 3.67
CA PHE A 93 -17.84 38.41 4.19
C PHE A 93 -17.38 39.60 3.34
N ARG A 94 -16.27 39.48 2.58
CA ARG A 94 -15.65 40.61 1.87
C ARG A 94 -15.63 40.47 0.34
N TYR A 95 -15.56 39.24 -0.18
CA TYR A 95 -15.44 38.96 -1.62
C TYR A 95 -16.19 37.68 -1.99
N PRO A 96 -17.54 37.73 -2.05
CA PRO A 96 -18.38 36.55 -2.27
C PRO A 96 -18.15 35.83 -3.62
N ASP A 97 -17.59 36.52 -4.61
CA ASP A 97 -17.32 35.95 -5.94
C ASP A 97 -15.97 35.21 -6.04
N ILE A 98 -15.11 35.31 -5.02
CA ILE A 98 -13.81 34.62 -5.02
C ILE A 98 -13.98 33.19 -4.53
N LYS A 99 -13.77 32.23 -5.44
CA LYS A 99 -13.71 30.81 -5.11
C LYS A 99 -12.27 30.40 -4.83
N LEU A 100 -12.04 29.81 -3.67
CA LEU A 100 -10.75 29.23 -3.30
C LEU A 100 -10.45 27.99 -4.15
N PRO A 101 -9.18 27.72 -4.48
CA PRO A 101 -8.81 26.50 -5.19
C PRO A 101 -9.09 25.27 -4.31
N ASN A 102 -9.85 24.34 -4.89
CA ASN A 102 -10.14 23.04 -4.29
C ASN A 102 -9.10 22.01 -4.76
N ILE A 103 -8.57 21.22 -3.83
CA ILE A 103 -7.62 20.17 -4.14
C ILE A 103 -8.37 18.84 -4.17
N ASN A 104 -8.15 18.04 -5.23
CA ASN A 104 -8.70 16.68 -5.28
C ASN A 104 -8.03 15.82 -4.19
N THR A 105 -8.78 15.56 -3.12
CA THR A 105 -8.34 14.76 -1.97
C THR A 105 -8.20 13.27 -2.26
N ASP A 106 -8.91 12.72 -3.25
CA ASP A 106 -8.96 11.27 -3.48
C ASP A 106 -7.57 10.72 -3.82
N ASN A 107 -6.85 11.41 -4.70
CA ASN A 107 -5.50 11.05 -5.09
C ASN A 107 -4.51 11.15 -3.91
N ILE A 108 -4.72 12.12 -3.01
CA ILE A 108 -3.83 12.35 -1.86
C ILE A 108 -4.07 11.32 -0.76
N PHE A 109 -5.33 10.93 -0.53
CA PHE A 109 -5.65 9.82 0.35
C PHE A 109 -5.10 8.50 -0.18
N GLU A 110 -5.24 8.22 -1.47
CA GLU A 110 -4.68 7.01 -2.08
C GLU A 110 -3.16 6.97 -1.94
N LEU A 111 -2.47 8.09 -2.22
CA LEU A 111 -1.03 8.21 -2.05
C LEU A 111 -0.60 8.03 -0.58
N THR A 112 -1.35 8.62 0.36
CA THR A 112 -1.07 8.49 1.80
C THR A 112 -1.26 7.05 2.28
N MET A 113 -2.34 6.38 1.86
CA MET A 113 -2.59 4.98 2.19
C MET A 113 -1.52 4.06 1.58
N ALA A 114 -1.09 4.33 0.35
CA ALA A 114 0.00 3.59 -0.28
C ALA A 114 1.31 3.71 0.52
N MET A 115 1.64 4.92 0.98
CA MET A 115 2.83 5.16 1.80
C MET A 115 2.77 4.49 3.18
N LEU A 116 1.59 4.38 3.78
CA LEU A 116 1.37 3.68 5.06
C LEU A 116 1.34 2.15 4.91
N GLY A 117 1.53 1.63 3.70
CA GLY A 117 1.42 0.18 3.42
C GLY A 117 -0.02 -0.34 3.42
N LEU A 118 -1.01 0.55 3.48
CA LEU A 118 -2.44 0.22 3.50
C LEU A 118 -3.05 0.11 2.09
N GLY A 119 -2.27 0.37 1.04
CA GLY A 119 -2.72 0.28 -0.37
C GLY A 119 -3.24 -1.11 -0.78
N GLY A 120 -2.83 -2.18 -0.08
CA GLY A 120 -3.30 -3.54 -0.30
C GLY A 120 -4.76 -3.79 0.12
N LEU A 121 -5.30 -3.00 1.06
CA LEU A 121 -6.67 -3.19 1.56
C LEU A 121 -7.73 -3.00 0.47
N ARG A 122 -7.54 -2.02 -0.41
CA ARG A 122 -8.44 -1.75 -1.54
C ARG A 122 -8.38 -2.83 -2.63
N THR A 123 -7.23 -3.48 -2.79
CA THR A 123 -7.08 -4.65 -3.67
C THR A 123 -7.76 -5.87 -3.05
N PHE A 124 -7.62 -6.07 -1.75
CA PHE A 124 -8.29 -7.15 -1.02
C PHE A 124 -9.82 -7.02 -1.10
N GLU A 125 -10.36 -5.81 -0.94
CA GLU A 125 -11.78 -5.53 -1.11
C GLU A 125 -12.28 -5.89 -2.51
N LYS A 126 -11.56 -5.48 -3.57
CA LYS A 126 -11.91 -5.84 -4.96
C LYS A 126 -11.87 -7.34 -5.22
N VAL A 127 -10.91 -8.07 -4.65
CA VAL A 127 -10.81 -9.53 -4.81
C VAL A 127 -11.95 -10.24 -4.08
N LYS A 128 -12.32 -9.77 -2.89
CA LYS A 128 -13.45 -10.32 -2.12
C LYS A 128 -14.79 -10.08 -2.81
N LEU A 129 -15.01 -8.88 -3.37
CA LEU A 129 -16.24 -8.53 -4.09
C LEU A 129 -16.42 -9.25 -5.43
N ARG A 130 -15.36 -9.87 -5.96
CA ARG A 130 -15.38 -10.66 -7.19
C ARG A 130 -15.72 -12.15 -6.95
N LYS A 131 -15.80 -12.59 -5.69
CA LYS A 131 -16.34 -13.90 -5.31
C LYS A 131 -17.83 -13.81 -5.04
#